data_AF-A0A7V6WHW6-F1
#
_entry.id   AF-A0A7V6WHW6-F1
#
_cell.length_a   1.000
_cell.length_b   1.000
_cell.length_c   1.000
_cell.angle_alpha   90.00
_cell.angle_beta   90.00
_cell.angle_gamma   90.00
#
_symmetry.space_group_name_H-M   'P 1'
#
loop_
_entity.id
_entity.type
_entity.pdbx_description
1 polymer ?
#
loop_
_entity_poly.entity_id
_entity_poly.type
_entity_poly.pdbx_seq_one_letter_code
_entity_poly.pdbx_strand_id
1 'polypeptide(L)'
;EGTITGGNLVENGYLVLDHLPVSLPGTPEEPDFDWYQSRADVILEQGLLSVDELVSGLYYTSEDLNITSSNTYQGRFIIASTGIIRIQSDLIPRDPGEDSLIIIAREIEMDPGAGEIHGSFVGSETFQAKGSWEAKNIFGTVQSRQVILSSKSTRITYRPWFVPGLAPGNRTTLYHISHWQEITPL
;
A
#
# COMPACT_ATOMS: atom_id res chain seq x y z
N GLU A 1 2.95 9.69 14.59
CA GLU A 1 2.42 8.58 15.41
C GLU A 1 1.39 7.84 14.57
N GLY A 2 1.41 6.51 14.55
CA GLY A 2 0.53 5.69 13.71
C GLY A 2 -0.29 4.70 14.54
N THR A 3 -1.56 4.51 14.20
CA THR A 3 -2.48 3.62 14.92
C THR A 3 -2.79 2.41 14.05
N ILE A 4 -2.58 1.19 14.59
CA ILE A 4 -3.05 -0.05 13.96
C ILE A 4 -4.37 -0.45 14.64
N THR A 5 -5.44 -0.60 13.86
CA THR A 5 -6.76 -1.02 14.33
C THR A 5 -7.15 -2.32 13.64
N GLY A 6 -7.35 -3.41 14.40
CA GLY A 6 -7.65 -4.74 13.85
C GLY A 6 -8.90 -5.37 14.47
N GLY A 7 -9.70 -6.05 13.63
CA GLY A 7 -10.83 -6.88 14.08
C GLY A 7 -10.37 -8.25 14.63
N ASN A 8 -11.12 -8.79 15.59
CA ASN A 8 -10.98 -10.12 16.23
C ASN A 8 -9.63 -10.84 16.01
N LEU A 9 -8.67 -10.63 16.92
CA LEU A 9 -7.44 -11.42 16.98
C LEU A 9 -7.61 -12.71 17.81
N VAL A 10 -8.79 -12.94 18.38
CA VAL A 10 -9.06 -14.14 19.20
C VAL A 10 -10.10 -15.06 18.54
N GLU A 11 -9.70 -15.68 17.43
CA GLU A 11 -9.69 -17.15 17.27
C GLU A 11 -8.88 -17.50 15.98
N ASN A 12 -7.57 -17.73 16.15
CA ASN A 12 -6.59 -18.18 15.13
C ASN A 12 -6.00 -17.17 14.12
N GLY A 13 -6.12 -15.85 14.31
CA GLY A 13 -5.46 -14.83 13.46
C GLY A 13 -4.21 -14.24 14.13
N TYR A 14 -3.01 -14.47 13.58
CA TYR A 14 -1.76 -13.85 14.08
C TYR A 14 -1.33 -12.72 13.15
N LEU A 15 -1.10 -11.51 13.69
CA LEU A 15 -0.29 -10.49 13.02
C LEU A 15 1.19 -10.85 13.24
N VAL A 16 1.81 -11.48 12.24
CA VAL A 16 3.26 -11.76 12.27
C VAL A 16 3.98 -10.61 11.59
N LEU A 17 4.62 -9.75 12.39
CA LEU A 17 5.55 -8.73 11.92
C LEU A 17 6.97 -9.31 12.02
N ASP A 18 7.44 -10.00 10.98
CA ASP A 18 8.83 -10.45 10.92
C ASP A 18 9.74 -9.25 10.64
N HIS A 19 10.67 -9.00 11.58
CA HIS A 19 11.70 -7.94 11.56
C HIS A 19 11.15 -6.50 11.73
N LEU A 20 11.16 -5.99 12.97
CA LEU A 20 10.87 -4.59 13.29
C LEU A 20 12.16 -3.82 13.68
N PRO A 21 12.72 -2.97 12.80
CA PRO A 21 13.80 -2.04 13.18
C PRO A 21 13.23 -0.71 13.73
N VAL A 22 13.99 -0.09 14.64
CA VAL A 22 13.65 1.09 15.48
C VAL A 22 13.92 2.43 14.76
N SER A 23 13.03 3.42 14.89
CA SER A 23 13.04 4.72 14.15
C SER A 23 14.09 5.76 14.58
N LEU A 24 14.45 6.63 13.61
CA LEU A 24 15.17 7.90 13.78
C LEU A 24 14.24 9.09 13.41
N PRO A 25 14.36 10.26 14.06
CA PRO A 25 13.49 11.43 13.82
C PRO A 25 13.88 12.25 12.58
N GLY A 26 12.89 12.79 11.86
CA GLY A 26 13.07 13.94 10.94
C GLY A 26 12.64 13.82 9.47
N THR A 27 11.74 12.90 9.11
CA THR A 27 11.22 12.75 7.72
C THR A 27 9.86 13.47 7.55
N PRO A 28 9.54 14.05 6.38
CA PRO A 28 8.22 14.65 6.12
C PRO A 28 7.10 13.62 6.30
N GLU A 29 6.02 14.00 6.99
CA GLU A 29 4.94 13.09 7.37
C GLU A 29 3.91 12.83 6.25
N GLU A 30 3.88 13.65 5.21
CA GLU A 30 2.85 13.62 4.15
C GLU A 30 3.46 13.58 2.74
N PRO A 31 2.88 12.81 1.79
CA PRO A 31 3.25 12.84 0.39
C PRO A 31 3.03 14.22 -0.25
N ASP A 32 3.99 14.70 -1.05
CA ASP A 32 3.87 15.93 -1.84
C ASP A 32 3.15 15.62 -3.18
N PHE A 33 1.82 15.71 -3.17
CA PHE A 33 1.00 15.41 -4.36
C PHE A 33 1.22 16.40 -5.51
N ASP A 34 1.60 17.65 -5.23
CA ASP A 34 1.93 18.65 -6.25
C ASP A 34 3.20 18.22 -7.01
N TRP A 35 4.19 17.68 -6.30
CA TRP A 35 5.40 17.10 -6.91
C TRP A 35 5.05 15.95 -7.84
N TYR A 36 4.21 15.00 -7.41
CA TYR A 36 3.80 13.86 -8.24
C TYR A 36 3.02 14.32 -9.48
N GLN A 37 2.09 15.26 -9.32
CA GLN A 37 1.34 15.82 -10.45
C GLN A 37 2.27 16.47 -11.48
N SER A 38 3.25 17.27 -11.04
CA SER A 38 4.17 17.99 -11.93
C SER A 38 5.14 17.09 -12.71
N ARG A 39 5.31 15.83 -12.28
CA ARG A 39 6.27 14.88 -12.83
C ARG A 39 5.64 13.62 -13.40
N ALA A 40 4.32 13.54 -13.44
CA ALA A 40 3.64 12.41 -14.01
C ALA A 40 3.96 12.26 -15.50
N ASP A 41 4.36 11.05 -15.87
CA ASP A 41 4.45 10.65 -17.27
C ASP A 41 3.04 10.58 -17.87
N VAL A 42 2.04 10.22 -17.06
CA VAL A 42 0.63 10.10 -17.45
C VAL A 42 -0.29 10.68 -16.38
N ILE A 43 -1.17 11.60 -16.79
CA ILE A 43 -2.31 12.04 -15.98
C ILE A 43 -3.51 11.16 -16.35
N LEU A 44 -4.04 10.43 -15.37
CA LEU A 44 -5.18 9.53 -15.55
C LEU A 44 -6.48 10.31 -15.33
N GLU A 45 -7.34 10.30 -16.35
CA GLU A 45 -8.69 10.90 -16.31
C GLU A 45 -9.78 9.86 -15.98
N GLN A 46 -9.41 8.58 -15.91
CA GLN A 46 -10.33 7.46 -15.72
C GLN A 46 -10.13 6.84 -14.34
N GLY A 47 -11.23 6.47 -13.68
CA GLY A 47 -11.23 5.85 -12.34
C GLY A 47 -10.98 4.34 -12.33
N LEU A 48 -10.48 3.76 -13.43
CA LEU A 48 -10.11 2.35 -13.53
C LEU A 48 -8.76 2.22 -14.25
N LEU A 49 -7.87 1.43 -13.68
CA LEU A 49 -6.53 1.18 -14.19
C LEU A 49 -6.20 -0.31 -14.11
N SER A 50 -5.88 -0.91 -15.26
CA SER A 50 -5.31 -2.25 -15.30
C SER A 50 -3.78 -2.16 -15.27
N VAL A 51 -3.13 -2.68 -14.22
CA VAL A 51 -1.65 -2.60 -14.11
C VAL A 51 -0.93 -3.42 -15.18
N ASP A 52 -1.60 -4.43 -15.75
CA ASP A 52 -1.04 -5.29 -16.79
C ASP A 52 -0.77 -4.55 -18.11
N GLU A 53 -1.46 -3.44 -18.32
CA GLU A 53 -1.41 -2.66 -19.56
C GLU A 53 -0.48 -1.46 -19.45
N LEU A 54 0.15 -1.26 -18.28
CA LEU A 54 0.99 -0.11 -18.03
C LEU A 54 2.40 -0.30 -18.59
N VAL A 55 2.94 0.81 -19.08
CA VAL A 55 4.38 0.95 -19.29
C VAL A 55 5.01 1.53 -18.02
N SER A 56 6.27 1.20 -17.74
CA SER A 56 6.95 1.75 -16.56
C SER A 56 6.93 3.28 -16.56
N GLY A 57 6.64 3.89 -15.42
CA GLY A 57 6.49 5.34 -15.31
C GLY A 57 5.72 5.80 -14.07
N LEU A 58 5.49 7.12 -14.00
CA LEU A 58 4.72 7.81 -12.97
C LEU A 58 3.33 8.16 -13.51
N TYR A 59 2.31 7.59 -12.87
CA TYR A 59 0.90 7.83 -13.14
C TYR A 59 0.33 8.67 -12.01
N TYR A 60 -0.43 9.70 -12.35
CA TYR A 60 -1.08 10.57 -11.37
C TYR A 60 -2.56 10.77 -11.71
N THR A 61 -3.41 10.82 -10.68
CA THR A 61 -4.79 11.31 -10.79
C THR A 61 -5.16 12.17 -9.59
N SER A 62 -6.08 13.10 -9.76
CA SER A 62 -6.71 13.81 -8.64
C SER A 62 -7.94 13.09 -8.07
N GLU A 63 -8.38 12.02 -8.73
CA GLU A 63 -9.65 11.33 -8.47
C GLU A 63 -9.43 9.98 -7.77
N ASP A 64 -10.52 9.39 -7.30
CA ASP A 64 -10.54 7.99 -6.87
C ASP A 64 -10.16 7.05 -8.02
N LEU A 65 -9.38 6.02 -7.71
CA LEU A 65 -8.84 5.09 -8.70
C LEU A 65 -9.06 3.65 -8.26
N ASN A 66 -9.68 2.86 -9.12
CA ASN A 66 -9.72 1.41 -8.98
C ASN A 66 -8.57 0.79 -9.75
N ILE A 67 -7.81 -0.08 -9.10
CA ILE A 67 -6.67 -0.79 -9.69
C ILE A 67 -7.01 -2.27 -9.77
N THR A 68 -6.83 -2.83 -10.95
CA THR A 68 -7.02 -4.25 -11.24
C THR A 68 -5.79 -4.84 -11.93
N SER A 69 -5.66 -6.15 -11.84
CA SER A 69 -4.71 -7.01 -12.53
C SER A 69 -5.42 -8.33 -12.85
N SER A 70 -5.20 -8.85 -14.03
CA SER A 70 -5.70 -10.16 -14.45
C SER A 70 -4.74 -11.29 -14.08
N ASN A 71 -3.46 -10.99 -13.84
CA ASN A 71 -2.44 -11.97 -13.50
C ASN A 71 -1.26 -11.30 -12.78
N THR A 72 -0.12 -11.20 -13.46
CA THR A 72 1.08 -10.55 -12.95
C THR A 72 1.38 -9.28 -13.74
N TYR A 73 1.81 -8.24 -13.04
CA TYR A 73 2.27 -7.01 -13.66
C TYR A 73 3.75 -7.10 -14.03
N GLN A 74 4.16 -6.35 -15.06
CA GLN A 74 5.56 -6.25 -15.48
C GLN A 74 5.94 -4.78 -15.68
N GLY A 75 6.97 -4.31 -14.99
CA GLY A 75 7.44 -2.94 -15.04
C GLY A 75 7.65 -2.30 -13.67
N ARG A 76 8.07 -1.03 -13.70
CA ARG A 76 8.31 -0.20 -12.52
C ARG A 76 7.35 0.98 -12.53
N PHE A 77 6.42 1.00 -11.59
CA PHE A 77 5.31 1.95 -11.59
C PHE A 77 5.29 2.76 -10.31
N ILE A 78 5.01 4.05 -10.43
CA ILE A 78 4.47 4.86 -9.36
C ILE A 78 3.05 5.25 -9.75
N ILE A 79 2.09 5.00 -8.87
CA ILE A 79 0.71 5.42 -9.05
C ILE A 79 0.36 6.31 -7.87
N ALA A 80 0.12 7.58 -8.15
CA ALA A 80 -0.20 8.60 -7.16
C ALA A 80 -1.63 9.11 -7.32
N SER A 81 -2.35 9.28 -6.23
CA SER A 81 -3.68 9.90 -6.22
C SER A 81 -3.90 10.80 -5.00
N THR A 82 -4.55 11.95 -5.18
CA THR A 82 -5.06 12.73 -4.03
C THR A 82 -6.35 12.15 -3.43
N GLY A 83 -6.96 11.17 -4.10
CA GLY A 83 -8.16 10.46 -3.69
C GLY A 83 -7.87 9.09 -3.07
N ILE A 84 -8.84 8.19 -3.20
CA ILE A 84 -8.79 6.81 -2.69
C ILE A 84 -8.31 5.89 -3.81
N ILE A 85 -7.28 5.07 -3.54
CA ILE A 85 -6.86 3.99 -4.42
C ILE A 85 -7.42 2.65 -3.89
N ARG A 86 -8.26 1.99 -4.69
CA ARG A 86 -8.87 0.70 -4.37
C ARG A 86 -8.22 -0.41 -5.18
N ILE A 87 -7.59 -1.36 -4.50
CA ILE A 87 -6.97 -2.53 -5.09
C ILE A 87 -8.00 -3.66 -5.11
N GLN A 88 -8.54 -3.95 -6.30
CA GLN A 88 -9.69 -4.84 -6.46
C GLN A 88 -9.31 -6.30 -6.70
N SER A 89 -8.06 -6.57 -7.04
CA SER A 89 -7.52 -7.90 -7.33
C SER A 89 -6.08 -8.02 -6.85
N ASP A 90 -5.53 -9.23 -6.95
CA ASP A 90 -4.12 -9.48 -6.61
C ASP A 90 -3.17 -8.63 -7.45
N LEU A 91 -2.13 -8.08 -6.82
CA LEU A 91 -1.09 -7.30 -7.49
C LEU A 91 0.25 -8.01 -7.29
N ILE A 92 0.58 -8.90 -8.23
CA ILE A 92 1.75 -9.78 -8.12
C ILE A 92 2.73 -9.41 -9.25
N PRO A 93 4.00 -9.09 -8.97
CA PRO A 93 4.99 -8.85 -10.01
C PRO A 93 5.30 -10.15 -10.73
N ARG A 94 5.60 -10.03 -12.03
CA ARG A 94 6.09 -11.17 -12.81
C ARG A 94 7.49 -11.59 -12.36
N ASP A 95 8.38 -10.63 -12.12
CA ASP A 95 9.70 -10.83 -11.53
C ASP A 95 9.91 -9.93 -10.31
N PRO A 96 9.89 -10.48 -9.08
CA PRO A 96 10.12 -9.74 -7.84
C PRO A 96 11.46 -8.99 -7.74
N GLY A 97 12.45 -9.30 -8.59
CA GLY A 97 13.74 -8.61 -8.60
C GLY A 97 13.77 -7.37 -9.49
N GLU A 98 12.88 -7.29 -10.48
CA GLU A 98 12.92 -6.29 -11.55
C GLU A 98 11.67 -5.43 -11.63
N ASP A 99 10.51 -6.01 -11.33
CA ASP A 99 9.21 -5.37 -11.37
C ASP A 99 8.86 -4.80 -9.99
N SER A 100 8.33 -3.59 -9.96
CA SER A 100 8.01 -2.89 -8.71
C SER A 100 6.81 -1.97 -8.86
N LEU A 101 6.03 -1.87 -7.79
CA LEU A 101 4.86 -1.03 -7.71
C LEU A 101 4.93 -0.16 -6.46
N ILE A 102 4.77 1.14 -6.63
CA ILE A 102 4.60 2.12 -5.56
C ILE A 102 3.23 2.75 -5.73
N ILE A 103 2.39 2.65 -4.70
CA ILE A 103 1.07 3.28 -4.63
C ILE A 103 1.11 4.37 -3.56
N ILE A 104 0.71 5.57 -3.93
CA ILE A 104 0.68 6.74 -3.05
C ILE A 104 -0.72 7.34 -3.14
N ALA A 105 -1.43 7.40 -2.04
CA ALA A 105 -2.81 7.88 -2.03
C ALA A 105 -3.12 8.67 -0.76
N ARG A 106 -4.27 9.35 -0.73
CA ARG A 106 -4.82 9.78 0.55
C ARG A 106 -5.21 8.57 1.39
N GLU A 107 -5.97 7.68 0.78
CA GLU A 107 -6.40 6.42 1.37
C GLU A 107 -6.14 5.27 0.40
N ILE A 108 -5.73 4.13 0.93
CA ILE A 108 -5.52 2.89 0.16
C ILE A 108 -6.45 1.82 0.73
N GLU A 109 -7.26 1.21 -0.12
CA GLU A 109 -8.17 0.12 0.24
C GLU A 109 -7.81 -1.15 -0.53
N MET A 110 -7.47 -2.23 0.16
CA MET A 110 -7.39 -3.57 -0.40
C MET A 110 -8.75 -4.25 -0.24
N ASP A 111 -9.47 -4.41 -1.35
CA ASP A 111 -10.83 -4.95 -1.35
C ASP A 111 -10.85 -6.43 -0.95
N PRO A 112 -12.01 -6.97 -0.54
CA PRO A 112 -12.14 -8.37 -0.12
C PRO A 112 -11.60 -9.38 -1.14
N GLY A 113 -11.75 -9.09 -2.44
CA GLY A 113 -11.31 -9.96 -3.54
C GLY A 113 -9.80 -10.00 -3.82
N ALA A 114 -9.02 -9.06 -3.29
CA ALA A 114 -7.56 -9.08 -3.40
C ALA A 114 -6.97 -9.90 -2.25
N GLY A 115 -6.41 -11.07 -2.52
CA GLY A 115 -5.74 -11.92 -1.53
C GLY A 115 -4.27 -11.56 -1.32
N GLU A 116 -3.57 -11.13 -2.37
CA GLU A 116 -2.12 -10.91 -2.33
C GLU A 116 -1.69 -9.65 -3.10
N ILE A 117 -0.94 -8.77 -2.44
CA ILE A 117 -0.40 -7.56 -3.06
C ILE A 117 1.09 -7.39 -2.76
N HIS A 118 1.85 -6.94 -3.74
CA HIS A 118 3.29 -6.69 -3.66
C HIS A 118 3.60 -5.26 -4.07
N GLY A 119 4.33 -4.54 -3.23
CA GLY A 119 4.73 -3.18 -3.52
C GLY A 119 4.97 -2.33 -2.28
N SER A 120 5.15 -1.04 -2.50
CA SER A 120 5.17 -0.01 -1.45
C SER A 120 3.87 0.77 -1.47
N PHE A 121 3.16 0.80 -0.35
CA PHE A 121 1.86 1.44 -0.19
C PHE A 121 2.01 2.60 0.80
N VAL A 122 1.74 3.82 0.35
CA VAL A 122 1.84 5.04 1.15
C VAL A 122 0.50 5.75 1.15
N GLY A 123 -0.28 5.56 2.21
CA GLY A 123 -1.55 6.26 2.43
C GLY A 123 -1.34 7.44 3.39
N SER A 124 -1.59 8.68 2.98
CA SER A 124 -1.39 9.83 3.89
C SER A 124 -2.33 9.81 5.09
N GLU A 125 -3.48 9.16 4.98
CA GLU A 125 -4.46 9.01 6.05
C GLU A 125 -4.62 7.55 6.48
N THR A 126 -5.10 6.68 5.59
CA THR A 126 -5.44 5.30 5.95
C THR A 126 -4.95 4.29 4.92
N PHE A 127 -4.46 3.15 5.41
CA PHE A 127 -4.39 1.91 4.66
C PHE A 127 -5.38 0.91 5.27
N GLN A 128 -6.30 0.37 4.48
CA GLN A 128 -7.30 -0.59 4.94
C GLN A 128 -7.23 -1.89 4.14
N ALA A 129 -7.07 -3.01 4.84
CA ALA A 129 -7.31 -4.34 4.30
C ALA A 129 -8.72 -4.81 4.72
N LYS A 130 -9.68 -4.74 3.80
CA LYS A 130 -11.09 -5.05 4.06
C LYS A 130 -11.29 -6.56 4.28
N GLY A 131 -12.20 -6.96 5.14
CA GLY A 131 -12.35 -8.38 5.50
C GLY A 131 -12.63 -9.32 4.32
N SER A 132 -11.95 -10.46 4.30
CA SER A 132 -12.28 -11.60 3.43
C SER A 132 -12.21 -12.91 4.23
N TRP A 133 -12.72 -14.00 3.64
CA TRP A 133 -12.65 -15.34 4.22
C TRP A 133 -11.26 -15.97 4.05
N GLU A 134 -10.46 -15.48 3.10
CA GLU A 134 -9.08 -15.87 2.86
C GLU A 134 -8.10 -15.03 3.69
N ALA A 135 -6.87 -15.51 3.80
CA ALA A 135 -5.80 -14.72 4.38
C ALA A 135 -5.35 -13.65 3.37
N LYS A 136 -5.11 -12.42 3.85
CA LYS A 136 -4.50 -11.37 3.03
C LYS A 136 -3.00 -11.34 3.24
N ASN A 137 -2.24 -11.32 2.15
CA ASN A 137 -0.78 -11.24 2.15
C ASN A 137 -0.32 -9.94 1.50
N ILE A 138 0.49 -9.19 2.22
CA ILE A 138 1.06 -7.92 1.76
C ILE A 138 2.58 -8.07 1.80
N PHE A 139 3.22 -8.02 0.63
CA PHE A 139 4.66 -8.15 0.49
C PHE A 139 5.29 -6.80 0.13
N GLY A 140 5.96 -6.18 1.10
CA GLY A 140 6.61 -4.89 0.90
C GLY A 140 6.44 -3.96 2.08
N THR A 141 6.03 -2.72 1.84
CA THR A 141 5.93 -1.67 2.88
C THR A 141 4.55 -1.02 2.88
N VAL A 142 4.00 -0.73 4.07
CA VAL A 142 2.70 -0.07 4.24
C VAL A 142 2.84 1.12 5.18
N GLN A 143 3.00 2.32 4.62
CA GLN A 143 3.14 3.56 5.39
C GLN A 143 1.81 4.30 5.43
N SER A 144 1.24 4.46 6.63
CA SER A 144 0.04 5.28 6.80
C SER A 144 -0.12 5.79 8.24
N ARG A 145 -0.92 6.84 8.44
CA ARG A 145 -1.31 7.31 9.78
C ARG A 145 -2.17 6.27 10.49
N GLN A 146 -3.06 5.60 9.75
CA GLN A 146 -3.88 4.51 10.27
C GLN A 146 -3.78 3.27 9.39
N VAL A 147 -3.62 2.10 10.02
CA VAL A 147 -3.68 0.80 9.33
C VAL A 147 -4.84 -0.01 9.90
N ILE A 148 -5.84 -0.29 9.06
CA ILE A 148 -7.06 -1.01 9.45
C ILE A 148 -7.07 -2.40 8.83
N LEU A 149 -7.00 -3.45 9.64
CA LEU A 149 -6.96 -4.84 9.16
C LEU A 149 -8.21 -5.58 9.64
N SER A 150 -9.10 -5.92 8.71
CA SER A 150 -10.43 -6.50 9.03
C SER A 150 -10.65 -7.92 8.48
N SER A 151 -9.63 -8.53 7.87
CA SER A 151 -9.68 -9.94 7.45
C SER A 151 -9.36 -10.89 8.60
N LYS A 152 -9.83 -12.14 8.49
CA LYS A 152 -9.55 -13.20 9.47
C LYS A 152 -8.05 -13.38 9.77
N SER A 153 -7.20 -13.17 8.76
CA SER A 153 -5.75 -13.18 8.90
C SER A 153 -5.15 -12.22 7.88
N THR A 154 -4.32 -11.28 8.35
CA THR A 154 -3.49 -10.44 7.47
C THR A 154 -2.03 -10.64 7.83
N ARG A 155 -1.20 -10.95 6.83
CA ARG A 155 0.25 -11.00 6.96
C ARG A 155 0.87 -9.85 6.16
N ILE A 156 1.74 -9.08 6.82
CA ILE A 156 2.58 -8.09 6.16
C ILE A 156 4.02 -8.60 6.26
N THR A 157 4.61 -8.98 5.12
CA THR A 157 6.00 -9.41 5.03
C THR A 157 6.83 -8.28 4.47
N TYR A 158 7.72 -7.73 5.29
CA TYR A 158 8.64 -6.69 4.85
C TYR A 158 9.53 -7.20 3.72
N ARG A 159 9.46 -6.53 2.58
CA ARG A 159 10.40 -6.70 1.47
C ARG A 159 10.87 -5.31 1.03
N PRO A 160 12.16 -5.00 1.13
CA PRO A 160 12.68 -3.75 0.60
C PRO A 160 12.67 -3.83 -0.93
N TRP A 161 11.57 -3.39 -1.55
CA TRP A 161 11.49 -3.24 -3.00
C TRP A 161 12.32 -2.00 -3.37
N PHE A 162 13.51 -2.25 -3.92
CA PHE A 162 14.46 -1.21 -4.27
C PHE A 162 13.92 -0.38 -5.45
N VAL A 163 13.52 0.86 -5.20
CA VAL A 163 13.59 1.89 -6.24
C VAL A 163 14.28 3.15 -5.71
N PRO A 164 15.61 3.27 -5.92
CA PRO A 164 16.36 4.47 -5.55
C PRO A 164 15.79 5.71 -6.25
N GLY A 165 15.58 6.80 -5.49
CA GLY A 165 15.42 8.15 -6.05
C GLY A 165 14.01 8.63 -6.43
N LEU A 166 12.93 7.92 -6.05
CA LEU A 166 11.57 8.24 -6.51
C LEU A 166 10.68 9.06 -5.55
N ALA A 167 11.20 9.51 -4.41
CA ALA A 167 10.54 10.55 -3.61
C ALA A 167 11.58 11.48 -2.98
N PRO A 168 11.38 12.81 -3.04
CA PRO A 168 12.19 13.75 -2.27
C PRO A 168 12.01 13.43 -0.78
N GLY A 169 13.05 12.87 -0.16
CA GLY A 169 13.04 12.60 1.29
C GLY A 169 12.73 11.16 1.70
N ASN A 170 12.77 10.16 0.82
CA ASN A 170 12.75 8.73 1.22
C ASN A 170 14.03 8.35 1.99
N ARG A 171 14.12 8.82 3.24
CA ARG A 171 14.87 8.16 4.29
C ARG A 171 13.96 7.09 4.84
N THR A 172 14.52 5.91 5.09
CA THR A 172 13.85 4.73 5.65
C THR A 172 12.89 5.12 6.78
N THR A 173 11.59 5.14 6.50
CA THR A 173 10.57 5.32 7.52
C THR A 173 10.37 3.99 8.23
N LEU A 174 10.86 3.93 9.46
CA LEU A 174 10.71 2.79 10.35
C LEU A 174 9.47 3.04 11.23
N TYR A 175 8.61 2.05 11.36
CA TYR A 175 7.36 2.15 12.12
C TYR A 175 7.65 2.19 13.61
N HIS A 176 7.04 3.16 14.29
CA HIS A 176 6.80 3.10 15.73
C HIS A 176 5.31 2.87 15.93
N ILE A 177 4.93 1.66 16.37
CA ILE A 177 3.57 1.39 16.81
C ILE A 177 3.40 2.09 18.16
N SER A 178 2.86 3.30 18.13
CA SER A 178 2.60 4.09 19.34
C SER A 178 1.36 3.61 20.09
N HIS A 179 0.42 3.00 19.38
CA HIS A 179 -0.83 2.53 19.95
C HIS A 179 -1.41 1.36 19.13
N TRP A 180 -1.94 0.36 19.83
CA TRP A 180 -2.66 -0.77 19.25
C TRP A 180 -3.98 -0.94 20.01
N GLN A 181 -5.05 -1.13 19.26
CA GLN A 181 -6.36 -1.42 19.80
C GLN A 181 -6.99 -2.58 19.02
N GLU A 182 -7.30 -3.66 19.74
CA GLU A 182 -8.15 -4.73 19.25
C GLU A 182 -9.62 -4.30 19.33
N ILE A 183 -10.35 -4.44 18.24
CA ILE A 183 -11.80 -4.26 18.21
C ILE A 183 -12.44 -5.63 18.05
N THR A 184 -12.99 -6.16 19.13
CA THR A 184 -13.85 -7.34 19.11
C THR A 184 -15.24 -6.89 18.63
N PRO A 185 -15.74 -7.34 17.46
CA PRO A 185 -17.14 -7.13 17.07
C PRO A 185 -18.06 -7.80 18.10
N LEU A 186 -19.07 -7.04 18.56
CA LEU A 186 -20.13 -7.51 19.46
C LEU A 186 -21.05 -8.54 18.80
#